data_AF-A0A442F7S0-F1
#
_entry.id   AF-A0A442F7S0-F1
#
_cell.length_a   1.000
_cell.length_b   1.000
_cell.length_c   1.000
_cell.angle_alpha   90.00
_cell.angle_beta   90.00
_cell.angle_gamma   90.00
#
_symmetry.space_group_name_H-M   'P 1'
#
loop_
_entity.id
_entity.type
_entity.pdbx_description
1 polymer ?
#
loop_
_entity_poly.entity_id
_entity_poly.type
_entity_poly.pdbx_seq_one_letter_code
_entity_poly.pdbx_strand_id
1 'polypeptide(L)'
;MPPIAATTRERSVSSSATAVIRRLPLPASPAAGGCVFVHDPNIPADIESAIWLPETSPATVMLVSAPPGFEPDVAFEPASLGPVIADHAHADGREIIVGDGASELHISLKGGDTARRPAVILPIDSAFALRVDVAARFYHRLQGKRIGLLPRALRLTSLQKRHLIQRLHAFDVRADGGGPRDIAAAVLNAHREAALPAIEWKSSAARRKANRLIQDAIALVNGGYLKLLRGR
;
A
#
# COMPACT_ATOMS: atom_id res chain seq x y z
N MET A 1 -7.08 -37.91 -54.79
CA MET A 1 -6.92 -37.04 -55.98
C MET A 1 -8.24 -36.30 -56.14
N PRO A 2 -8.29 -34.95 -56.06
CA PRO A 2 -7.55 -34.01 -56.92
C PRO A 2 -6.97 -32.82 -56.06
N PRO A 3 -6.76 -31.56 -56.53
CA PRO A 3 -5.42 -30.95 -56.53
C PRO A 3 -5.34 -29.45 -56.05
N ILE A 4 -4.12 -28.90 -56.10
CA ILE A 4 -3.72 -27.48 -56.33
C ILE A 4 -4.04 -26.38 -55.28
N ALA A 5 -2.95 -26.05 -54.56
CA ALA A 5 -2.38 -24.75 -54.17
C ALA A 5 -3.20 -23.43 -54.26
N ALA A 6 -3.17 -22.69 -53.15
CA ALA A 6 -2.94 -21.24 -53.17
C ALA A 6 -2.05 -20.84 -51.97
N THR A 7 -0.99 -20.12 -52.30
CA THR A 7 0.08 -19.57 -51.47
C THR A 7 -0.41 -18.38 -50.63
N THR A 8 0.17 -18.14 -49.44
CA THR A 8 0.59 -16.82 -48.95
C THR A 8 1.43 -16.92 -47.66
N ARG A 9 2.73 -16.65 -47.83
CA ARG A 9 3.74 -16.04 -46.94
C ARG A 9 3.77 -16.42 -45.45
N GLU A 10 4.74 -17.26 -45.15
CA GLU A 10 5.49 -17.30 -43.88
C GLU A 10 6.14 -15.93 -43.58
N ARG A 11 5.98 -15.46 -42.34
CA ARG A 11 6.97 -14.60 -41.69
C ARG A 11 7.51 -15.35 -40.49
N SER A 12 8.76 -15.77 -40.62
CA SER A 12 9.62 -16.25 -39.55
C SER A 12 9.69 -15.22 -38.42
N VAL A 13 9.46 -15.66 -37.18
CA VAL A 13 10.02 -15.00 -36.00
C VAL A 13 11.00 -15.97 -35.38
N SER A 14 12.25 -15.54 -35.41
CA SER A 14 13.43 -16.22 -34.89
C SER A 14 13.27 -16.51 -33.39
N SER A 15 13.57 -17.76 -33.06
CA SER A 15 13.78 -18.29 -31.72
C SER A 15 15.17 -17.91 -31.19
N SER A 16 15.26 -17.79 -29.85
CA SER A 16 16.46 -17.67 -28.99
C SER A 16 16.87 -16.22 -28.68
N ALA A 17 17.14 -15.81 -27.43
CA ALA A 17 17.59 -16.56 -26.27
C ALA A 17 17.05 -15.96 -24.95
N THR A 18 16.54 -16.83 -24.07
CA THR A 18 16.24 -16.52 -22.68
C THR A 18 17.54 -16.38 -21.91
N ALA A 19 17.90 -15.14 -21.56
CA ALA A 19 19.00 -14.88 -20.64
C ALA A 19 18.58 -15.34 -19.23
N VAL A 20 19.06 -16.52 -18.82
CA VAL A 20 19.02 -16.98 -17.44
C VAL A 20 19.91 -16.04 -16.62
N ILE A 21 19.31 -15.03 -16.01
CA ILE A 21 19.99 -14.23 -15.00
C ILE A 21 20.16 -15.13 -13.77
N ARG A 22 21.36 -15.67 -13.63
CA ARG A 22 21.85 -16.35 -12.43
C ARG A 22 21.69 -15.40 -11.25
N ARG A 23 20.75 -15.68 -10.34
CA ARG A 23 20.68 -15.02 -9.03
C ARG A 23 21.96 -15.34 -8.28
N LEU A 24 22.77 -14.32 -7.99
CA LEU A 24 23.85 -14.43 -7.01
C LEU A 24 23.19 -14.50 -5.62
N PRO A 25 23.58 -15.44 -4.74
CA PRO A 25 23.17 -15.41 -3.35
C PRO A 25 23.82 -14.20 -2.70
N LEU A 26 23.01 -13.24 -2.25
CA LEU A 26 23.49 -12.17 -1.38
C LEU A 26 23.92 -12.79 -0.04
N PRO A 27 25.04 -12.35 0.55
CA PRO A 27 25.54 -12.90 1.80
C PRO A 27 24.52 -12.66 2.92
N ALA A 28 24.12 -13.73 3.58
CA ALA A 28 23.29 -13.69 4.77
C ALA A 28 24.05 -12.95 5.88
N SER A 29 23.54 -11.80 6.29
CA SER A 29 24.02 -11.10 7.50
C SER A 29 23.47 -11.82 8.74
N PRO A 30 24.31 -12.27 9.68
CA PRO A 30 23.87 -13.01 10.85
C PRO A 30 23.51 -12.03 11.98
N ALA A 31 22.33 -11.41 11.91
CA ALA A 31 21.73 -10.76 13.07
C ALA A 31 20.21 -10.60 12.89
N ALA A 32 19.46 -11.42 13.63
CA ALA A 32 18.08 -11.26 14.10
C ALA A 32 17.04 -10.57 13.18
N GLY A 33 16.07 -11.36 12.72
CA GLY A 33 14.75 -10.86 12.27
C GLY A 33 14.43 -11.13 10.81
N GLY A 34 14.29 -12.39 10.43
CA GLY A 34 13.57 -12.73 9.20
C GLY A 34 12.10 -12.37 9.38
N CYS A 35 11.71 -11.14 9.02
CA CYS A 35 10.30 -10.78 8.91
C CYS A 35 9.73 -11.54 7.71
N VAL A 36 8.84 -12.51 7.96
CA VAL A 36 7.99 -13.07 6.92
C VAL A 36 6.97 -11.99 6.58
N PHE A 37 7.32 -11.12 5.63
CA PHE A 37 6.36 -10.16 5.10
C PHE A 37 5.35 -10.91 4.23
N VAL A 38 4.07 -10.66 4.44
CA VAL A 38 2.99 -11.16 3.58
C VAL A 38 3.11 -10.58 2.15
N HIS A 39 3.79 -9.44 2.02
CA HIS A 39 4.08 -8.75 0.77
C HIS A 39 5.61 -8.64 0.57
N ASP A 40 6.13 -9.00 -0.60
CA ASP A 40 7.57 -8.86 -0.89
C ASP A 40 7.92 -7.37 -1.00
N PRO A 41 8.81 -6.83 -0.13
CA PRO A 41 9.14 -5.40 -0.14
C PRO A 41 9.84 -4.92 -1.42
N ASN A 42 10.28 -5.84 -2.28
CA ASN A 42 10.85 -5.51 -3.59
C ASN A 42 9.81 -5.36 -4.68
N ILE A 43 8.55 -5.74 -4.41
CA ILE A 43 7.44 -5.54 -5.34
C ILE A 43 6.84 -4.15 -5.04
N PRO A 44 6.76 -3.27 -6.04
CA PRO A 44 6.10 -1.97 -5.89
C PRO A 44 4.66 -2.11 -5.39
N ALA A 45 4.27 -1.26 -4.43
CA ALA A 45 2.95 -1.30 -3.81
C ALA A 45 1.79 -0.91 -4.75
N ASP A 46 2.09 -0.36 -5.94
CA ASP A 46 1.13 -0.10 -7.01
C ASP A 46 0.88 -1.34 -7.89
N ILE A 47 1.72 -2.36 -7.77
CA ILE A 47 1.54 -3.66 -8.42
C ILE A 47 0.83 -4.64 -7.48
N GLU A 48 1.22 -4.65 -6.20
CA GLU A 48 0.59 -5.47 -5.17
C GLU A 48 0.26 -4.62 -3.95
N SER A 49 -1.03 -4.44 -3.66
CA SER A 49 -1.48 -3.65 -2.52
C SER A 49 -1.08 -4.33 -1.20
N ALA A 50 -0.46 -3.57 -0.30
CA ALA A 50 -0.08 -4.06 1.01
C ALA A 50 -1.32 -4.43 1.86
N ILE A 51 -1.31 -5.62 2.43
CA ILE A 51 -2.34 -6.08 3.36
C ILE A 51 -2.07 -5.54 4.77
N TRP A 52 -3.11 -5.03 5.42
CA TRP A 52 -3.04 -4.51 6.79
C TRP A 52 -3.85 -5.35 7.76
N LEU A 53 -3.23 -5.66 8.90
CA LEU A 53 -3.88 -6.27 10.04
C LEU A 53 -5.00 -5.34 10.59
N PRO A 54 -6.22 -5.85 10.85
CA PRO A 54 -7.34 -5.05 11.34
C PRO A 54 -7.09 -4.35 12.68
N GLU A 55 -6.21 -4.88 13.53
CA GLU A 55 -5.80 -4.30 14.80
C GLU A 55 -4.96 -3.03 14.60
N THR A 56 -4.32 -2.92 13.45
CA THR A 56 -3.41 -1.82 13.12
C THR A 56 -4.10 -0.75 12.28
N SER A 57 -4.96 -1.18 11.34
CA SER A 57 -5.68 -0.30 10.42
C SER A 57 -7.18 -0.24 10.74
N PRO A 58 -7.70 0.89 11.24
CA PRO A 58 -9.15 1.11 11.36
C PRO A 58 -9.87 1.23 10.01
N ALA A 59 -9.12 1.34 8.90
CA ALA A 59 -9.68 1.31 7.54
C ALA A 59 -10.13 -0.10 7.09
N THR A 60 -9.84 -1.14 7.88
CA THR A 60 -10.23 -2.52 7.58
C THR A 60 -11.59 -2.86 8.19
N VAL A 61 -12.56 -3.20 7.34
CA VAL A 61 -13.87 -3.73 7.73
C VAL A 61 -13.74 -5.22 8.02
N MET A 62 -14.10 -5.63 9.23
CA MET A 62 -14.13 -7.03 9.62
C MET A 62 -15.54 -7.57 9.49
N LEU A 63 -15.70 -8.61 8.68
CA LEU A 63 -16.95 -9.31 8.46
C LEU A 63 -16.89 -10.70 9.08
N VAL A 64 -17.98 -11.07 9.74
CA VAL A 64 -18.26 -12.43 10.24
C VAL A 64 -19.64 -12.86 9.81
N SER A 65 -19.96 -14.14 9.97
CA SER A 65 -21.32 -14.62 9.77
C SER A 65 -22.24 -14.04 10.85
N ALA A 66 -23.33 -13.41 10.42
CA ALA A 66 -24.38 -12.97 11.31
C ALA A 66 -25.04 -14.18 12.00
N PRO A 67 -25.59 -14.01 13.22
CA PRO A 67 -26.42 -15.02 13.85
C PRO A 67 -27.65 -15.36 12.99
N PRO A 68 -28.25 -16.56 13.16
CA PRO A 68 -29.52 -16.88 12.51
C PRO A 68 -30.59 -15.83 12.78
N GLY A 69 -31.42 -15.53 11.77
CA GLY A 69 -32.48 -14.51 11.84
C GLY A 69 -32.08 -13.13 11.30
N PHE A 70 -30.81 -12.91 10.98
CA PHE A 70 -30.31 -11.71 10.31
C PHE A 70 -29.96 -12.01 8.85
N GLU A 71 -30.98 -12.33 8.05
CA GLU A 71 -30.80 -12.53 6.61
C GLU A 71 -30.63 -11.17 5.92
N PRO A 72 -29.63 -11.00 5.04
CA PRO A 72 -29.39 -9.71 4.39
C PRO A 72 -30.43 -9.44 3.31
N ASP A 73 -30.90 -8.19 3.25
CA ASP A 73 -31.78 -7.73 2.15
C ASP A 73 -31.04 -7.71 0.79
N VAL A 74 -29.72 -7.60 0.82
CA VAL A 74 -28.84 -7.50 -0.36
C VAL A 74 -27.66 -8.45 -0.20
N ALA A 75 -27.41 -9.28 -1.21
CA ALA A 75 -26.25 -10.16 -1.23
C ALA A 75 -24.95 -9.36 -1.19
N PHE A 76 -23.99 -9.84 -0.40
CA PHE A 76 -22.67 -9.21 -0.33
C PHE A 76 -21.81 -9.59 -1.53
N GLU A 77 -21.70 -8.64 -2.44
CA GLU A 77 -20.81 -8.75 -3.60
C GLU A 77 -19.73 -7.67 -3.52
N PRO A 78 -18.45 -8.01 -3.30
CA PRO A 78 -17.36 -7.03 -3.19
C PRO A 78 -17.26 -6.10 -4.39
N ALA A 79 -17.53 -6.61 -5.59
CA ALA A 79 -17.53 -5.84 -6.83
C ALA A 79 -18.60 -4.73 -6.86
N SER A 80 -19.65 -4.82 -6.04
CA SER A 80 -20.65 -3.75 -5.91
C SER A 80 -20.10 -2.50 -5.22
N LEU A 81 -19.03 -2.64 -4.44
CA LEU A 81 -18.39 -1.55 -3.70
C LEU A 81 -17.44 -0.74 -4.59
N GLY A 82 -16.90 -1.35 -5.64
CA GLY A 82 -15.92 -0.78 -6.57
C GLY A 82 -15.06 -1.88 -7.21
N PRO A 83 -14.09 -1.51 -8.07
CA PRO A 83 -13.08 -2.43 -8.58
C PRO A 83 -12.37 -3.20 -7.46
N VAL A 84 -12.37 -4.52 -7.55
CA VAL A 84 -11.57 -5.39 -6.67
C VAL A 84 -10.12 -5.33 -7.15
N ILE A 85 -9.24 -4.79 -6.31
CA ILE A 85 -7.81 -4.66 -6.59
C ILE A 85 -7.10 -5.98 -6.25
N ALA A 86 -7.47 -6.57 -5.12
CA ALA A 86 -6.84 -7.78 -4.62
C ALA A 86 -7.84 -8.65 -3.86
N ASP A 87 -7.59 -9.96 -3.89
CA ASP A 87 -8.46 -10.96 -3.29
C ASP A 87 -7.63 -12.19 -2.88
N HIS A 88 -7.39 -12.32 -1.58
CA HIS A 88 -6.51 -13.30 -1.00
C HIS A 88 -7.27 -14.22 -0.06
N ALA A 89 -7.43 -15.48 -0.43
CA ALA A 89 -7.95 -16.52 0.46
C ALA A 89 -6.82 -17.16 1.28
N HIS A 90 -7.07 -17.37 2.57
CA HIS A 90 -6.17 -18.05 3.51
C HIS A 90 -6.97 -19.06 4.35
N ALA A 91 -6.27 -19.92 5.11
CA ALA A 91 -6.91 -20.99 5.89
C ALA A 91 -8.01 -20.47 6.85
N ASP A 92 -7.80 -19.28 7.42
CA ASP A 92 -8.69 -18.69 8.43
C ASP A 92 -9.68 -17.66 7.87
N GLY A 93 -9.71 -17.41 6.56
CA GLY A 93 -10.50 -16.32 6.01
C GLY A 93 -10.12 -15.87 4.61
N ARG A 94 -10.63 -14.70 4.23
CA ARG A 94 -10.39 -14.06 2.93
C ARG A 94 -10.23 -12.56 3.13
N GLU A 95 -9.24 -11.97 2.49
CA GLU A 95 -9.01 -10.53 2.48
C GLU A 95 -9.23 -9.98 1.09
N ILE A 96 -10.07 -8.95 1.01
CA ILE A 96 -10.47 -8.33 -0.23
C ILE A 96 -10.16 -6.85 -0.14
N ILE A 97 -9.51 -6.32 -1.17
CA ILE A 97 -9.19 -4.90 -1.29
C ILE A 97 -10.03 -4.32 -2.43
N VAL A 98 -10.84 -3.33 -2.12
CA VAL A 98 -11.67 -2.61 -3.10
C VAL A 98 -11.16 -1.19 -3.22
N GLY A 99 -10.95 -0.73 -4.45
CA GLY A 99 -10.49 0.64 -4.73
C GLY A 99 -11.55 1.51 -5.36
N ASP A 100 -11.40 2.83 -5.21
CA ASP A 100 -12.10 3.83 -6.03
C ASP A 100 -11.14 4.77 -6.78
N GLY A 101 -9.88 4.35 -6.94
CA GLY A 101 -8.80 5.13 -7.55
C GLY A 101 -8.23 6.23 -6.64
N ALA A 102 -8.94 6.63 -5.58
CA ALA A 102 -8.47 7.62 -4.61
C ALA A 102 -8.20 7.03 -3.23
N SER A 103 -8.85 5.93 -2.88
CA SER A 103 -8.74 5.24 -1.60
C SER A 103 -9.00 3.75 -1.77
N GLU A 104 -8.47 2.96 -0.84
CA GLU A 104 -8.65 1.52 -0.77
C GLU A 104 -9.39 1.16 0.51
N LEU A 105 -10.40 0.30 0.40
CA LEU A 105 -11.11 -0.30 1.51
C LEU A 105 -10.66 -1.75 1.65
N HIS A 106 -10.15 -2.10 2.82
CA HIS A 106 -9.78 -3.47 3.14
C HIS A 106 -10.96 -4.16 3.82
N ILE A 107 -11.27 -5.38 3.39
CA ILE A 107 -12.36 -6.18 3.94
C ILE A 107 -11.78 -7.53 4.34
N SER A 108 -11.86 -7.87 5.62
CA SER A 108 -11.43 -9.16 6.16
C SER A 108 -12.66 -9.99 6.47
N LEU A 109 -12.85 -11.10 5.76
CA LEU A 109 -13.90 -12.08 6.00
C LEU A 109 -13.35 -13.23 6.84
N LYS A 110 -14.02 -13.55 7.94
CA LYS A 110 -13.67 -14.71 8.78
C LYS A 110 -14.72 -15.81 8.61
N GLY A 111 -14.32 -16.98 8.13
CA GLY A 111 -15.21 -18.13 7.94
C GLY A 111 -16.00 -18.15 6.62
N GLY A 112 -16.36 -19.35 6.16
CA GLY A 112 -16.91 -19.59 4.82
C GLY A 112 -18.32 -19.06 4.56
N ASP A 113 -19.19 -18.99 5.59
CA ASP A 113 -20.58 -18.54 5.43
C ASP A 113 -20.74 -17.01 5.52
N THR A 114 -19.66 -16.29 5.86
CA THR A 114 -19.66 -14.84 6.09
C THR A 114 -20.09 -14.04 4.86
N ALA A 115 -19.78 -14.52 3.65
CA ALA A 115 -20.22 -13.87 2.43
C ALA A 115 -21.74 -13.95 2.23
N ARG A 116 -22.40 -14.99 2.77
CA ARG A 116 -23.87 -15.13 2.65
C ARG A 116 -24.61 -14.23 3.62
N ARG A 117 -24.06 -14.04 4.82
CA ARG A 117 -24.70 -13.29 5.91
C ARG A 117 -23.67 -12.42 6.62
N PRO A 118 -23.23 -11.30 6.02
CA PRO A 118 -22.19 -10.48 6.61
C PRO A 118 -22.72 -9.68 7.80
N ALA A 119 -22.03 -9.79 8.93
CA ALA A 119 -22.13 -8.87 10.05
C ALA A 119 -20.80 -8.14 10.24
N VAL A 120 -20.86 -6.83 10.49
CA VAL A 120 -19.67 -6.03 10.77
C VAL A 120 -19.30 -6.16 12.26
N ILE A 121 -18.07 -6.57 12.56
CA ILE A 121 -17.53 -6.50 13.93
C ILE A 121 -16.83 -5.16 14.14
N LEU A 122 -17.16 -4.50 15.24
CA LEU A 122 -16.54 -3.25 15.68
C LEU A 122 -15.90 -3.43 17.06
N PRO A 123 -14.57 -3.69 17.13
CA PRO A 123 -13.86 -3.74 18.41
C PRO A 123 -13.90 -2.39 19.11
N ILE A 124 -14.22 -2.38 20.40
CA ILE A 124 -14.19 -1.18 21.24
C ILE A 124 -12.73 -0.87 21.58
N ASP A 125 -12.09 -0.07 20.74
CA ASP A 125 -10.69 0.32 20.87
C ASP A 125 -10.50 1.85 20.72
N SER A 126 -9.25 2.30 20.79
CA SER A 126 -8.91 3.73 20.62
C SER A 126 -9.26 4.31 19.24
N ALA A 127 -9.61 3.48 18.26
CA ALA A 127 -10.00 3.85 16.92
C ALA A 127 -11.50 3.57 16.63
N PHE A 128 -12.29 3.22 17.65
CA PHE A 128 -13.70 2.82 17.50
C PHE A 128 -14.52 3.81 16.67
N ALA A 129 -14.38 5.12 16.92
CA ALA A 129 -15.09 6.15 16.17
C ALA A 129 -14.77 6.13 14.67
N LEU A 130 -13.51 5.86 14.29
CA LEU A 130 -13.12 5.71 12.89
C LEU A 130 -13.72 4.43 12.30
N ARG A 131 -13.72 3.32 13.04
CA ARG A 131 -14.31 2.05 12.59
C ARG A 131 -15.81 2.17 12.35
N VAL A 132 -16.53 2.92 13.18
CA VAL A 132 -17.96 3.23 12.99
C VAL A 132 -18.17 4.01 11.69
N ASP A 133 -17.38 5.06 11.41
CA ASP A 133 -17.48 5.84 10.16
C ASP A 133 -17.18 4.97 8.93
N VAL A 134 -16.14 4.13 9.00
CA VAL A 134 -15.79 3.17 7.94
C VAL A 134 -16.92 2.16 7.71
N ALA A 135 -17.51 1.59 8.77
CA ALA A 135 -18.64 0.65 8.67
C ALA A 135 -19.91 1.32 8.09
N ALA A 136 -20.21 2.55 8.49
CA ALA A 136 -21.34 3.29 7.92
C ALA A 136 -21.15 3.56 6.42
N ARG A 137 -19.94 3.92 6.01
CA ARG A 137 -19.58 4.11 4.58
C ARG A 137 -19.67 2.82 3.79
N PHE A 138 -19.17 1.73 4.36
CA PHE A 138 -19.30 0.39 3.79
C PHE A 138 -20.77 0.03 3.54
N TYR A 139 -21.64 0.20 4.53
CA TYR A 139 -23.08 -0.03 4.37
C TYR A 139 -23.70 0.86 3.28
N HIS A 140 -23.37 2.16 3.26
CA HIS A 140 -23.86 3.06 2.23
C HIS A 140 -23.41 2.66 0.82
N ARG A 141 -22.19 2.16 0.67
CA ARG A 141 -21.68 1.61 -0.60
C ARG A 141 -22.41 0.34 -1.01
N LEU A 142 -22.71 -0.57 -0.09
CA LEU A 142 -23.54 -1.75 -0.37
C LEU A 142 -24.93 -1.36 -0.88
N GLN A 143 -25.48 -0.25 -0.37
CA GLN A 143 -26.75 0.33 -0.83
C GLN A 143 -26.62 1.13 -2.15
N GLY A 144 -25.50 1.01 -2.86
CA GLY A 144 -25.25 1.68 -4.15
C GLY A 144 -24.97 3.18 -4.06
N LYS A 145 -24.80 3.75 -2.85
CA LYS A 145 -24.51 5.19 -2.72
C LYS A 145 -23.07 5.50 -3.13
N ARG A 146 -22.90 6.55 -3.93
CA ARG A 146 -21.58 7.07 -4.35
C ARG A 146 -20.96 7.96 -3.27
N ILE A 147 -20.47 7.35 -2.20
CA ILE A 147 -19.71 8.02 -1.12
C ILE A 147 -18.25 7.56 -1.13
N GLY A 148 -17.27 8.40 -0.76
CA GLY A 148 -15.87 7.94 -0.69
C GLY A 148 -15.68 6.74 0.26
N LEU A 149 -14.83 5.79 -0.13
CA LEU A 149 -14.59 4.54 0.61
C LEU A 149 -14.06 4.77 2.03
N LEU A 150 -13.18 5.77 2.19
CA LEU A 150 -12.58 6.11 3.48
C LEU A 150 -13.06 7.47 4.01
N PRO A 151 -13.15 7.62 5.34
CA PRO A 151 -13.41 8.91 5.97
C PRO A 151 -12.24 9.87 5.77
N ARG A 152 -12.51 11.19 5.84
CA ARG A 152 -11.50 12.22 5.59
C ARG A 152 -10.29 12.10 6.52
N ALA A 153 -10.49 11.67 7.76
CA ALA A 153 -9.42 11.46 8.72
C ALA A 153 -8.39 10.41 8.28
N LEU A 154 -8.80 9.42 7.47
CA LEU A 154 -7.94 8.35 6.95
C LEU A 154 -7.41 8.64 5.55
N ARG A 155 -7.75 9.81 4.97
CA ARG A 155 -7.35 10.19 3.61
C ARG A 155 -6.18 11.16 3.65
N LEU A 156 -5.14 10.84 2.90
CA LEU A 156 -4.00 11.74 2.71
C LEU A 156 -4.31 12.81 1.66
N THR A 157 -4.11 14.07 2.01
CA THR A 157 -4.12 15.21 1.08
C THR A 157 -2.92 15.15 0.14
N SER A 158 -3.00 15.83 -1.01
CA SER A 158 -1.89 15.89 -1.98
C SER A 158 -0.60 16.46 -1.38
N LEU A 159 -0.72 17.42 -0.44
CA LEU A 159 0.43 17.98 0.28
C LEU A 159 1.05 16.96 1.24
N GLN A 160 0.24 16.22 2.00
CA GLN A 160 0.73 15.16 2.87
C GLN A 160 1.43 14.05 2.07
N LYS A 161 0.83 13.60 0.95
CA LYS A 161 1.46 12.61 0.06
C LYS A 161 2.83 13.09 -0.43
N ARG A 162 2.92 14.35 -0.89
CA ARG A 162 4.20 14.94 -1.34
C ARG A 162 5.26 14.93 -0.24
N HIS A 163 4.91 15.34 0.99
CA HIS A 163 5.86 15.32 2.10
C HIS A 163 6.27 13.90 2.51
N LEU A 164 5.37 12.92 2.44
CA LEU A 164 5.71 11.52 2.70
C LEU A 164 6.67 10.98 1.64
N ILE A 165 6.40 11.24 0.35
CA ILE A 165 7.31 10.87 -0.75
C ILE A 165 8.69 11.49 -0.54
N GLN A 166 8.77 12.77 -0.15
CA GLN A 166 10.05 13.42 0.15
C GLN A 166 10.80 12.76 1.32
N ARG A 167 10.08 12.31 2.36
CA ARG A 167 10.68 11.58 3.47
C ARG A 167 11.21 10.21 3.02
N LEU A 168 10.44 9.48 2.23
CA LEU A 168 10.87 8.18 1.69
C LEU A 168 12.11 8.35 0.79
N HIS A 169 12.10 9.30 -0.14
CA HIS A 169 13.30 9.59 -0.96
C HIS A 169 14.52 9.97 -0.12
N ALA A 170 14.33 10.75 0.95
CA ALA A 170 15.44 11.09 1.86
C ALA A 170 15.94 9.87 2.66
N PHE A 171 15.05 8.93 2.98
CA PHE A 171 15.42 7.66 3.57
C PHE A 171 16.27 6.83 2.61
N ASP A 172 15.84 6.69 1.36
CA ASP A 172 16.54 5.91 0.33
C ASP A 172 17.97 6.45 0.10
N VAL A 173 18.10 7.77 -0.11
CA VAL A 173 19.42 8.42 -0.23
C VAL A 173 20.28 8.16 1.00
N ARG A 174 19.69 8.15 2.20
CA ARG A 174 20.42 7.89 3.44
C ARG A 174 20.83 6.43 3.57
N ALA A 175 19.99 5.50 3.14
CA ALA A 175 20.26 4.06 3.12
C ALA A 175 21.44 3.74 2.18
N ASP A 176 21.57 4.48 1.08
CA ASP A 176 22.69 4.41 0.13
C ASP A 176 23.98 5.11 0.64
N GLY A 177 24.01 5.54 1.90
CA GLY A 177 25.16 6.21 2.52
C GLY A 177 25.23 7.72 2.30
N GLY A 178 24.22 8.30 1.65
CA GLY A 178 24.12 9.73 1.38
C GLY A 178 24.08 10.59 2.65
N GLY A 179 24.69 11.77 2.55
CA GLY A 179 24.74 12.77 3.59
C GLY A 179 23.64 13.84 3.47
N PRO A 180 23.58 14.78 4.44
CA PRO A 180 22.65 15.91 4.38
C PRO A 180 22.83 16.79 3.13
N ARG A 181 24.03 16.81 2.54
CA ARG A 181 24.33 17.58 1.33
C ARG A 181 23.69 16.95 0.10
N ASP A 182 23.76 15.63 -0.02
CA ASP A 182 23.15 14.88 -1.12
C ASP A 182 21.63 14.99 -1.06
N ILE A 183 21.04 14.89 0.13
CA ILE A 183 19.59 15.06 0.35
C ILE A 183 19.15 16.49 0.02
N ALA A 184 19.94 17.50 0.38
CA ALA A 184 19.64 18.88 0.00
C ALA A 184 19.61 19.06 -1.53
N ALA A 185 20.57 18.48 -2.24
CA ALA A 185 20.58 18.54 -3.70
C ALA A 185 19.44 17.73 -4.33
N ALA A 186 19.34 16.43 -4.02
CA ALA A 186 18.49 15.47 -4.71
C ALA A 186 17.01 15.53 -4.30
N VAL A 187 16.70 15.85 -3.03
CA VAL A 187 15.33 15.77 -2.50
C VAL A 187 14.71 17.15 -2.27
N LEU A 188 15.53 18.10 -1.81
CA LEU A 188 15.08 19.47 -1.55
C LEU A 188 15.27 20.40 -2.77
N ASN A 189 15.87 19.93 -3.86
CA ASN A 189 16.25 20.71 -5.05
C ASN A 189 17.13 21.94 -4.72
N ALA A 190 17.88 21.88 -3.62
CA ALA A 190 18.71 22.97 -3.11
C ALA A 190 20.15 22.88 -3.64
N HIS A 191 20.32 22.64 -4.95
CA HIS A 191 21.63 22.41 -5.58
C HIS A 191 22.63 23.54 -5.34
N ARG A 192 22.17 24.79 -5.41
CA ARG A 192 23.02 25.97 -5.17
C ARG A 192 23.56 26.00 -3.75
N GLU A 193 22.72 25.70 -2.76
CA GLU A 193 23.13 25.65 -1.35
C GLU A 193 24.01 24.43 -1.05
N ALA A 194 23.75 23.30 -1.71
CA ALA A 194 24.58 22.10 -1.58
C ALA A 194 26.00 22.31 -2.14
N ALA A 195 26.16 23.14 -3.17
CA ALA A 195 27.44 23.49 -3.78
C ALA A 195 28.27 24.52 -2.99
N LEU A 196 27.73 25.08 -1.89
CA LEU A 196 28.45 26.06 -1.07
C LEU A 196 29.74 25.46 -0.48
N PRO A 197 30.78 26.29 -0.27
CA PRO A 197 31.98 25.90 0.47
C PRO A 197 31.64 25.30 1.84
N ALA A 198 32.52 24.43 2.35
CA ALA A 198 32.26 23.67 3.58
C ALA A 198 31.90 24.55 4.79
N ILE A 199 32.49 25.74 4.91
CA ILE A 199 32.22 26.67 6.00
C ILE A 199 30.80 27.26 5.92
N GLU A 200 30.37 27.70 4.73
CA GLU A 200 29.05 28.27 4.49
C GLU A 200 27.96 27.19 4.56
N TRP A 201 28.25 25.99 4.08
CA TRP A 201 27.37 24.83 4.17
C TRP A 201 27.02 24.48 5.62
N LYS A 202 27.98 24.57 6.55
CA LYS A 202 27.73 24.23 7.97
C LYS A 202 26.62 25.09 8.59
N SER A 203 26.49 26.34 8.17
CA SER A 203 25.47 27.29 8.65
C SER A 203 24.23 27.40 7.75
N SER A 204 24.18 26.70 6.62
CA SER A 204 23.11 26.87 5.63
C SER A 204 21.73 26.42 6.13
N ALA A 205 20.67 27.03 5.60
CA ALA A 205 19.30 26.62 5.88
C ALA A 205 19.00 25.25 5.26
N ALA A 206 19.48 24.97 4.04
CA ALA A 206 19.36 23.65 3.41
C ALA A 206 19.95 22.53 4.27
N ARG A 207 21.12 22.71 4.90
CA ARG A 207 21.69 21.67 5.79
C ARG A 207 20.77 21.37 6.96
N ARG A 208 20.24 22.40 7.62
CA ARG A 208 19.29 22.23 8.74
C ARG A 208 18.01 21.54 8.30
N LYS A 209 17.47 21.93 7.13
CA LYS A 209 16.27 21.31 6.56
C LYS A 209 16.50 19.84 6.17
N ALA A 210 17.64 19.53 5.55
CA ALA A 210 18.02 18.17 5.19
C ALA A 210 18.21 17.29 6.43
N ASN A 211 18.88 17.79 7.47
CA ASN A 211 19.00 17.06 8.74
C ASN A 211 17.64 16.75 9.36
N ARG A 212 16.72 17.71 9.40
CA ARG A 212 15.36 17.47 9.90
C ARG A 212 14.63 16.43 9.05
N LEU A 213 14.75 16.53 7.72
CA LEU A 213 14.13 15.57 6.81
C LEU A 213 14.66 14.15 7.03
N ILE A 214 15.96 13.97 7.26
CA ILE A 214 16.57 12.68 7.61
C ILE A 214 15.94 12.12 8.89
N GLN A 215 15.83 12.93 9.94
CA GLN A 215 15.26 12.48 11.21
C GLN A 215 13.78 12.09 11.06
N ASP A 216 13.00 12.92 10.36
CA ASP A 216 11.59 12.64 10.05
C ASP A 216 11.43 11.36 9.21
N ALA A 217 12.33 11.13 8.25
CA ALA A 217 12.33 9.96 7.38
C ALA A 217 12.64 8.67 8.15
N ILE A 218 13.68 8.69 8.99
CA ILE A 218 14.02 7.54 9.85
C ILE A 218 12.88 7.24 10.82
N ALA A 219 12.30 8.27 11.45
CA ALA A 219 11.17 8.09 12.35
C ALA A 219 9.93 7.55 11.64
N LEU A 220 9.69 7.95 10.39
CA LEU A 220 8.59 7.45 9.57
C LEU A 220 8.73 5.95 9.30
N VAL A 221 9.90 5.51 8.82
CA VAL A 221 10.17 4.10 8.48
C VAL A 221 10.23 3.20 9.72
N ASN A 222 10.77 3.70 10.83
CA ASN A 222 10.83 2.98 12.12
C ASN A 222 9.49 3.04 12.89
N GLY A 223 8.39 2.71 12.23
CA GLY A 223 7.06 2.56 12.84
C GLY A 223 6.21 3.85 12.89
N GLY A 224 6.75 5.00 12.49
CA GLY A 224 5.98 6.24 12.38
C GLY A 224 4.81 6.13 11.37
N TYR A 225 4.96 5.31 10.34
CA TYR A 225 3.93 5.03 9.33
C TYR A 225 2.62 4.48 9.93
N LEU A 226 2.67 3.80 11.09
CA LEU A 226 1.48 3.28 11.79
C LEU A 226 0.51 4.38 12.22
N LYS A 227 1.00 5.62 12.41
CA LYS A 227 0.15 6.77 12.71
C LYS A 227 -0.73 7.15 11.51
N LEU A 228 -0.20 7.00 10.30
CA LEU A 228 -0.92 7.30 9.06
C LEU A 228 -2.14 6.39 8.89
N LEU A 229 -2.00 5.11 9.22
CA LEU A 229 -3.10 4.13 9.18
C LEU A 229 -4.23 4.51 10.15
N ARG A 230 -3.89 5.21 11.24
CA ARG A 230 -4.84 5.66 12.28
C ARG A 230 -5.33 7.09 12.05
N GLY A 231 -5.00 7.70 10.92
CA GLY A 231 -5.40 9.07 10.59
C GLY A 231 -4.72 10.15 11.44
N ARG A 232 -3.48 9.90 11.89
CA ARG A 232 -2.67 10.82 12.71
C ARG A 232 -1.38 11.25 12.02
#